data_AF-A0A9D8FNM7-F1
#
_entry.id   AF-A0A9D8FNM7-F1
#
_cell.length_a   1.000
_cell.length_b   1.000
_cell.length_c   1.000
_cell.angle_alpha   90.00
_cell.angle_beta   90.00
_cell.angle_gamma   90.00
#
_symmetry.space_group_name_H-M   'P 1'
#
loop_
_entity.id
_entity.type
_entity.pdbx_description
1 polymer ?
#
loop_
_entity_poly.entity_id
_entity_poly.type
_entity_poly.pdbx_seq_one_letter_code
_entity_poly.pdbx_strand_id
1 'polypeptide(L)'
;MKNKGFTIIRLNGDSLKKDIVESAVETIKDTNHPAVYPLNVIKEFTKLLTSENDIVLDPFNGSGTTCVAAKKLRRRYIGIDINQEYCNIAKKRLGELYVY
;
A
#
# COMPACT_ATOMS: atom_id res chain seq x y z
N MET A 1 -8.14 32.95 -14.34
CA MET A 1 -9.00 33.80 -15.20
C MET A 1 -9.24 33.05 -16.50
N LYS A 2 -10.50 32.72 -16.83
CA LYS A 2 -10.86 32.17 -18.15
C LYS A 2 -10.82 33.31 -19.16
N ASN A 3 -9.86 33.29 -20.08
CA ASN A 3 -9.88 34.15 -21.25
C ASN A 3 -9.48 33.29 -22.47
N LYS A 4 -10.40 33.18 -23.43
CA LYS A 4 -10.16 32.70 -24.80
C LYS A 4 -9.61 31.27 -24.99
N GLY A 5 -10.29 30.26 -24.44
CA GLY A 5 -10.14 28.87 -24.92
C GLY A 5 -8.87 28.12 -24.49
N PHE A 6 -8.07 28.69 -23.60
CA PHE A 6 -6.94 28.01 -22.96
C PHE A 6 -7.03 28.10 -21.44
N THR A 7 -6.61 27.04 -20.76
CA THR A 7 -6.47 26.99 -19.30
C THR A 7 -5.05 27.41 -18.95
N ILE A 8 -4.89 28.60 -18.35
CA ILE A 8 -3.61 29.00 -17.76
C ILE A 8 -3.52 28.35 -16.38
N ILE A 9 -2.67 27.32 -16.26
CA ILE A 9 -2.27 26.77 -14.96
C ILE A 9 -1.11 27.63 -14.44
N ARG A 10 -1.34 28.33 -13.33
CA ARG A 10 -0.32 29.15 -12.66
C ARG A 10 0.40 28.23 -11.66
N LEU A 11 1.62 27.80 -12.00
CA LEU A 11 2.45 26.98 -11.11
C LEU A 11 3.12 27.90 -10.08
N ASN A 12 2.68 27.82 -8.82
CA ASN A 12 3.14 28.69 -7.74
C ASN A 12 4.45 28.18 -7.09
N GLY A 13 5.44 27.78 -7.88
CA GLY A 13 6.74 27.33 -7.37
C GLY A 13 6.73 25.97 -6.65
N ASP A 14 5.57 25.37 -6.44
CA ASP A 14 5.47 23.99 -5.94
C ASP A 14 5.88 23.00 -7.03
N SER A 15 6.76 22.06 -6.67
CA SER A 15 7.15 20.96 -7.54
C SER A 15 5.92 20.16 -7.99
N LEU A 16 5.80 19.92 -9.30
CA LEU A 16 4.80 18.98 -9.83
C LEU A 16 4.97 17.63 -9.13
N LYS A 17 3.89 17.09 -8.56
CA LYS A 17 3.87 15.69 -8.13
C LYS A 17 4.11 14.82 -9.35
N LYS A 18 5.16 14.00 -9.33
CA LYS A 18 5.51 13.07 -10.41
C LYS A 18 4.59 11.85 -10.34
N ASP A 19 4.22 11.31 -11.49
CA ASP A 19 3.51 10.02 -11.62
C ASP A 19 4.46 8.81 -11.49
N ILE A 20 5.61 9.00 -10.85
CA ILE A 20 6.67 8.01 -10.69
C ILE A 20 6.95 7.84 -9.19
N VAL A 21 6.79 6.61 -8.69
CA VAL A 21 7.18 6.22 -7.33
C VAL A 21 8.39 5.30 -7.44
N GLU A 22 9.58 5.82 -7.11
CA GLU A 22 10.81 5.05 -7.11
C GLU A 22 10.95 4.28 -5.78
N SER A 23 11.25 2.99 -5.85
CA SER A 23 11.50 2.15 -4.68
C SER A 23 12.46 1.02 -5.01
N ALA A 24 13.31 0.65 -4.05
CA ALA A 24 14.05 -0.60 -4.12
C ALA A 24 13.08 -1.79 -4.06
N VAL A 25 13.48 -2.92 -4.66
CA VAL A 25 12.77 -4.20 -4.53
C VAL A 25 12.93 -4.70 -3.10
N GLU A 26 11.83 -5.14 -2.48
CA GLU A 26 11.86 -5.72 -1.13
C GLU A 26 11.73 -7.24 -1.20
N THR A 27 12.55 -7.93 -0.40
CA THR A 27 12.39 -9.35 -0.11
C THR A 27 12.00 -9.52 1.35
N ILE A 28 11.11 -10.46 1.63
CA ILE A 28 10.77 -10.81 3.01
C ILE A 28 11.67 -11.97 3.42
N LYS A 29 12.48 -11.77 4.46
CA LYS A 29 13.28 -12.85 5.07
C LYS A 29 12.36 -14.01 5.47
N ASP A 30 12.82 -15.24 5.20
CA ASP A 30 12.13 -16.49 5.53
C ASP A 30 10.80 -16.73 4.78
N THR A 31 10.64 -16.16 3.59
CA THR A 31 9.49 -16.46 2.72
C THR A 31 9.96 -16.69 1.29
N ASN A 32 9.43 -17.73 0.63
CA ASN A 32 9.67 -17.99 -0.79
C ASN A 32 8.67 -17.24 -1.69
N HIS A 33 8.01 -16.19 -1.19
CA HIS A 33 7.02 -15.45 -1.97
C HIS A 33 7.72 -14.65 -3.08
N PRO A 34 7.55 -15.02 -4.36
CA PRO A 34 8.41 -14.52 -5.43
C PRO A 34 8.09 -13.06 -5.83
N ALA A 35 6.88 -12.58 -5.53
CA ALA A 35 6.37 -11.30 -6.00
C ALA A 35 5.84 -10.42 -4.85
N VAL A 36 6.72 -9.99 -3.94
CA VAL A 36 6.34 -9.04 -2.89
C VAL A 36 6.54 -7.61 -3.39
N TYR A 37 5.48 -6.80 -3.39
CA TYR A 37 5.61 -5.37 -3.68
C TYR A 37 6.29 -4.63 -2.51
N PRO A 38 7.13 -3.59 -2.76
CA PRO A 38 7.76 -2.82 -1.70
C PRO A 38 6.75 -2.10 -0.80
N LEU A 39 6.94 -2.18 0.51
CA LEU A 39 6.03 -1.60 1.51
C LEU A 39 5.87 -0.09 1.34
N ASN A 40 6.93 0.63 1.00
CA ASN A 40 6.87 2.07 0.83
C ASN A 40 5.94 2.49 -0.32
N VAL A 41 5.95 1.74 -1.44
CA VAL A 41 5.05 2.01 -2.58
C VAL A 41 3.59 1.90 -2.14
N ILE A 42 3.25 0.83 -1.43
CA ILE A 42 1.88 0.60 -0.97
C ILE A 42 1.45 1.64 0.08
N LYS A 43 2.37 2.08 0.94
CA LYS A 43 2.07 3.17 1.89
C LYS A 43 1.75 4.48 1.19
N GLU A 44 2.47 4.83 0.12
CA GLU A 44 2.19 6.07 -0.62
C GLU A 44 0.81 6.01 -1.31
N PHE A 45 0.47 4.90 -1.95
CA PHE A 45 -0.88 4.72 -2.51
C PHE A 45 -1.97 4.74 -1.44
N THR A 46 -1.74 4.08 -0.30
CA THR A 46 -2.72 4.07 0.80
C THR A 46 -2.96 5.49 1.33
N LYS A 47 -1.92 6.31 1.52
CA LYS A 47 -2.07 7.71 1.94
C LYS A 47 -2.79 8.55 0.90
N LEU A 48 -2.51 8.32 -0.40
CA LEU A 48 -3.07 9.11 -1.49
C LEU A 48 -4.56 8.83 -1.70
N LEU A 49 -4.98 7.58 -1.51
CA LEU A 49 -6.31 7.10 -1.90
C LEU A 49 -7.28 6.90 -0.72
N THR A 50 -6.81 7.01 0.53
CA THR A 50 -7.62 6.75 1.72
C THR A 50 -7.35 7.73 2.86
N SER A 51 -8.31 7.90 3.74
CA SER A 51 -8.20 8.59 5.02
C SER A 51 -7.95 7.62 6.18
N GLU A 52 -7.62 8.13 7.36
CA GLU A 52 -7.56 7.29 8.57
C GLU A 52 -8.92 6.64 8.85
N ASN A 53 -8.89 5.43 9.40
CA ASN A 53 -10.06 4.58 9.69
C ASN A 53 -10.84 4.03 8.48
N ASP A 54 -10.52 4.44 7.25
CA ASP A 54 -11.00 3.78 6.03
C ASP A 54 -10.61 2.30 6.01
N ILE A 55 -11.32 1.51 5.21
CA ILE A 55 -11.04 0.08 5.01
C ILE A 55 -10.28 -0.07 3.69
N VAL A 56 -9.10 -0.69 3.76
CA VAL A 56 -8.35 -1.14 2.58
C VAL A 56 -8.65 -2.62 2.35
N LEU A 57 -9.15 -2.97 1.16
CA LEU A 57 -9.37 -4.35 0.74
C LEU A 57 -8.26 -4.78 -0.21
N ASP A 58 -7.64 -5.91 0.08
CA ASP A 58 -6.76 -6.62 -0.85
C ASP A 58 -7.27 -8.06 -1.06
N PRO A 59 -7.87 -8.38 -2.23
CA PRO A 59 -8.39 -9.71 -2.50
C PRO A 59 -7.29 -10.74 -2.87
N PHE A 60 -6.04 -10.30 -3.05
CA PHE A 60 -4.87 -11.12 -3.40
C PHE A 60 -3.69 -10.74 -2.51
N ASN A 61 -3.92 -10.77 -1.20
CA ASN A 61 -3.09 -10.14 -0.18
C ASN A 61 -1.67 -10.75 -0.07
N GLY A 62 -1.47 -11.97 -0.55
CA GLY A 62 -0.21 -12.69 -0.48
C GLY A 62 0.36 -12.66 0.93
N SER A 63 1.62 -12.29 1.03
CA SER A 63 2.33 -12.18 2.31
C SER A 63 1.83 -11.02 3.21
N GLY A 64 0.86 -10.20 2.81
CA GLY A 64 0.20 -9.22 3.69
C GLY A 64 0.71 -7.79 3.62
N THR A 65 1.45 -7.39 2.58
CA THR A 65 2.07 -6.04 2.53
C THR A 65 1.03 -4.92 2.58
N THR A 66 -0.12 -5.08 1.91
CA THR A 66 -1.22 -4.11 1.94
C THR A 66 -1.80 -3.94 3.34
N CYS A 67 -2.07 -5.06 4.04
CA CYS A 67 -2.55 -5.02 5.42
C CYS A 67 -1.54 -4.36 6.37
N VAL A 68 -0.24 -4.66 6.21
CA VAL A 68 0.83 -4.05 7.02
C VAL A 68 0.91 -2.54 6.78
N ALA A 69 0.81 -2.09 5.53
CA ALA A 69 0.78 -0.67 5.17
C ALA A 69 -0.44 0.03 5.79
N ALA A 70 -1.64 -0.55 5.63
CA ALA A 70 -2.88 -0.02 6.19
C ALA A 70 -2.80 0.11 7.72
N LYS A 71 -2.34 -0.95 8.43
CA LYS A 71 -2.15 -0.94 9.88
C LYS A 71 -1.20 0.17 10.33
N LYS A 72 -0.02 0.30 9.68
CA LYS A 72 0.97 1.35 9.99
C LYS A 72 0.43 2.76 9.76
N LEU A 73 -0.54 2.92 8.86
CA LEU A 73 -1.17 4.18 8.54
C LEU A 73 -2.50 4.41 9.29
N ARG A 74 -2.85 3.59 10.30
CA ARG A 74 -4.12 3.73 11.05
C ARG A 74 -5.36 3.58 10.15
N ARG A 75 -5.30 2.69 9.16
CA ARG A 75 -6.45 2.23 8.37
C ARG A 75 -6.86 0.85 8.86
N ARG A 76 -8.15 0.54 8.69
CA ARG A 76 -8.65 -0.84 8.81
C ARG A 76 -8.30 -1.59 7.54
N TYR A 77 -8.26 -2.92 7.60
CA TYR A 77 -7.89 -3.74 6.45
C TYR A 77 -8.67 -5.04 6.40
N ILE A 78 -8.84 -5.55 5.18
CA ILE A 78 -9.31 -6.91 4.88
C ILE A 78 -8.35 -7.47 3.83
N GLY A 79 -7.64 -8.54 4.20
CA GLY A 79 -6.75 -9.26 3.29
C GLY A 79 -7.27 -10.66 3.04
N ILE A 80 -7.41 -11.04 1.77
CA ILE A 80 -7.84 -12.38 1.36
C ILE A 80 -6.73 -12.97 0.50
N ASP A 81 -6.40 -14.24 0.73
CA ASP A 81 -5.55 -15.01 -0.16
C ASP A 81 -5.97 -16.48 -0.12
N ILE A 82 -5.86 -17.18 -1.25
CA ILE A 82 -6.19 -18.60 -1.35
C ILE A 82 -5.09 -19.48 -0.75
N ASN A 83 -3.84 -18.99 -0.71
CA ASN A 83 -2.72 -19.73 -0.19
C ASN A 83 -2.63 -19.58 1.33
N GLN A 84 -2.85 -20.67 2.04
CA GLN A 84 -2.81 -20.71 3.50
C GLN A 84 -1.44 -20.33 4.08
N GLU A 85 -0.34 -20.67 3.40
CA GLU A 85 1.01 -20.32 3.84
C GLU A 85 1.22 -18.81 3.81
N TYR A 86 0.75 -18.14 2.76
CA TYR A 86 0.79 -16.69 2.63
C TYR A 86 -0.06 -15.99 3.69
N CYS A 87 -1.27 -16.50 3.94
CA CYS A 87 -2.11 -16.04 5.05
C CYS A 87 -1.40 -16.14 6.41
N ASN A 88 -0.67 -17.22 6.67
CA ASN A 88 0.07 -17.40 7.93
C ASN A 88 1.23 -16.40 8.05
N ILE A 89 1.96 -16.17 6.96
CA ILE A 89 3.02 -15.14 6.89
C ILE A 89 2.44 -13.75 7.16
N ALA A 90 1.31 -13.41 6.53
CA ALA A 90 0.62 -12.13 6.72
C ALA A 90 0.22 -11.93 8.19
N LYS A 91 -0.42 -12.92 8.81
CA LYS A 91 -0.79 -12.90 10.23
C LYS A 91 0.42 -12.70 11.15
N LYS A 92 1.52 -13.44 10.92
CA LYS A 92 2.77 -13.26 11.67
C LYS A 92 3.31 -11.82 11.54
N ARG A 93 3.33 -11.26 10.33
CA ARG A 93 3.77 -9.87 10.07
C ARG A 93 2.86 -8.84 10.74
N LEU A 94 1.58 -9.13 10.86
CA LEU A 94 0.60 -8.27 11.54
C LEU A 94 0.65 -8.40 13.07
N GLY A 95 1.42 -9.35 13.61
CA GLY A 95 1.46 -9.64 15.04
C GLY A 95 0.23 -10.40 15.54
N GLU A 96 -0.52 -11.02 14.64
CA GLU A 96 -1.68 -11.86 14.93
C GLU A 96 -1.22 -13.33 15.06
N LEU A 97 -0.43 -13.64 16.08
CA LEU A 97 -0.10 -15.01 16.43
C LEU A 97 -1.26 -15.61 17.22
N TYR A 98 -2.06 -16.44 16.54
CA TYR A 98 -2.97 -17.36 17.23
C TYR A 98 -2.14 -18.54 17.73
N VAL A 99 -1.78 -18.51 19.00
CA VAL A 99 -1.27 -19.69 19.71
C VAL A 99 -2.51 -20.46 20.14
N TYR A 100 -2.70 -21.66 19.58
CA TYR A 100 -3.71 -22.61 20.04
C TYR A 100 -3.28 -23.28 21.35
#